data_AF-A0A967SJV5-F1
#
_entry.id   AF-A0A967SJV5-F1
#
_cell.length_a   1.000
_cell.length_b   1.000
_cell.length_c   1.000
_cell.angle_alpha   90.00
_cell.angle_beta   90.00
_cell.angle_gamma   90.00
#
_symmetry.space_group_name_H-M   'P 1'
#
loop_
_entity.id
_entity.type
_entity.pdbx_description
1 polymer ?
#
loop_
_entity_poly.entity_id
_entity_poly.type
_entity_poly.pdbx_seq_one_letter_code
_entity_poly.pdbx_strand_id
1 'polypeptide(L)'
;QLNIPLKEAFQFSVMLSEVCQNIIDHAEAGGWVATQTYNWAKRLGRKVVTIAVMDLGVGFYGSLASEHAARYGARWSDASALEAAFIHGLTRFHDPGRGQGLQQIRKQVGRWNGKISIRSGTARIADVPAWDDAPPLEEDLPSFPGA
;
A
#
# COMPACT_ATOMS: atom_id res chain seq x y z
N GLN A 1 18.22 -24.99 0.00
CA GLN A 1 17.13 -24.40 0.81
C GLN A 1 17.50 -22.96 1.11
N LEU A 2 16.57 -22.02 0.93
CA LEU A 2 16.74 -20.66 1.44
C LEU A 2 16.54 -20.75 2.96
N ASN A 3 17.58 -20.58 3.77
CA ASN A 3 17.50 -20.61 5.25
C ASN A 3 16.76 -19.35 5.78
N ILE A 4 15.50 -19.19 5.39
CA ILE A 4 14.64 -18.10 5.85
C ILE A 4 14.09 -18.54 7.20
N PRO A 5 14.29 -17.77 8.28
CA PRO A 5 13.78 -18.17 9.57
C PRO A 5 12.24 -18.15 9.58
N LEU A 6 11.64 -19.11 10.29
CA LEU A 6 10.21 -19.42 10.20
C LEU A 6 9.33 -18.22 10.60
N LYS A 7 9.80 -17.40 11.54
CA LYS A 7 9.10 -16.21 12.01
C LYS A 7 8.94 -15.17 10.89
N GLU A 8 9.98 -14.95 10.11
CA GLU A 8 10.02 -13.99 9.01
C GLU A 8 9.14 -14.48 7.86
N ALA A 9 9.18 -15.78 7.55
CA ALA A 9 8.29 -16.40 6.57
C ALA A 9 6.82 -16.26 6.99
N PHE A 10 6.50 -16.51 8.27
CA PHE A 10 5.15 -16.36 8.79
C PHE A 10 4.67 -14.90 8.73
N GLN A 11 5.50 -13.95 9.18
CA GLN A 11 5.18 -12.52 9.13
C GLN A 11 4.95 -12.03 7.69
N PHE A 12 5.75 -12.52 6.76
CA PHE A 12 5.59 -12.23 5.34
C PHE A 12 4.26 -12.77 4.80
N SER A 13 3.90 -14.01 5.11
CA SER A 13 2.63 -14.59 4.66
C SER A 13 1.42 -13.82 5.20
N VAL A 14 1.45 -13.42 6.48
CA VAL A 14 0.39 -12.57 7.05
C VAL A 14 0.29 -11.24 6.32
N MET A 15 1.44 -10.58 6.08
CA MET A 15 1.50 -9.31 5.35
C MET A 15 0.92 -9.44 3.94
N LEU A 16 1.28 -10.48 3.19
CA LEU A 16 0.76 -10.71 1.85
C LEU A 16 -0.75 -10.97 1.87
N SER A 17 -1.25 -11.79 2.80
CA SER A 17 -2.67 -12.06 2.95
C SER A 17 -3.47 -10.77 3.23
N GLU A 18 -2.98 -9.90 4.12
CA GLU A 18 -3.63 -8.62 4.44
C GLU A 18 -3.73 -7.72 3.21
N VAL A 19 -2.66 -7.60 2.41
CA VAL A 19 -2.69 -6.78 1.19
C VAL A 19 -3.67 -7.35 0.15
N CYS A 20 -3.72 -8.68 0.00
CA CYS A 20 -4.66 -9.33 -0.91
C CYS A 20 -6.11 -9.20 -0.44
N GLN A 21 -6.35 -9.27 0.87
CA GLN A 21 -7.70 -9.15 1.44
C GLN A 21 -8.29 -7.75 1.19
N ASN A 22 -7.45 -6.71 1.08
CA ASN A 22 -7.93 -5.36 0.71
C ASN A 22 -8.65 -5.36 -0.65
N ILE A 23 -8.25 -6.19 -1.61
CA ILE A 23 -8.95 -6.32 -2.88
C ILE A 23 -10.39 -6.80 -2.63
N ILE A 24 -10.52 -7.88 -1.86
CA ILE A 24 -11.82 -8.52 -1.60
C ILE A 24 -12.73 -7.60 -0.77
N ASP A 25 -12.18 -6.94 0.23
CA ASP A 25 -12.93 -6.14 1.21
C ASP A 25 -13.29 -4.74 0.69
N HIS A 26 -12.49 -4.17 -0.23
CA HIS A 26 -12.57 -2.76 -0.58
C HIS A 26 -12.64 -2.46 -2.08
N ALA A 27 -12.09 -3.31 -2.95
CA ALA A 27 -12.04 -2.97 -4.39
C ALA A 27 -13.42 -3.04 -5.04
N GLU A 28 -14.33 -3.91 -4.57
CA GLU A 28 -15.60 -4.22 -5.25
C GLU A 28 -15.39 -4.73 -6.70
N ALA A 29 -14.16 -5.20 -6.98
CA ALA A 29 -13.69 -5.67 -8.28
C ALA A 29 -12.66 -6.80 -8.10
N GLY A 30 -12.28 -7.43 -9.21
CA GLY A 30 -11.16 -8.36 -9.23
C GLY A 30 -9.81 -7.64 -9.11
N GLY A 31 -8.78 -8.40 -8.77
CA GLY A 31 -7.40 -7.90 -8.71
C GLY A 31 -6.36 -8.96 -9.02
N TRP A 32 -5.11 -8.51 -9.13
CA TRP A 32 -3.97 -9.33 -9.49
C TRP A 32 -2.84 -9.13 -8.49
N VAL A 33 -2.13 -10.23 -8.25
CA VAL A 33 -0.93 -10.25 -7.43
C VAL A 33 0.19 -10.85 -8.26
N ALA A 34 1.29 -10.12 -8.37
CA ALA A 34 2.51 -10.60 -9.00
C ALA A 34 3.67 -10.51 -8.01
N THR A 35 4.48 -11.56 -7.96
CA THR A 35 5.67 -11.61 -7.11
C THR A 35 6.86 -12.04 -7.93
N GLN A 36 7.95 -11.29 -7.83
CA GLN A 36 9.19 -11.59 -8.54
C GLN A 36 10.41 -11.32 -7.66
N THR A 37 11.41 -12.19 -7.75
CA THR A 37 12.68 -12.02 -7.04
C THR A 37 13.73 -11.44 -7.96
N TYR A 38 14.48 -10.46 -7.45
CA TYR A 38 15.58 -9.80 -8.14
C TYR A 38 16.86 -9.87 -7.32
N ASN A 39 18.01 -9.75 -7.98
CA ASN A 39 19.29 -9.49 -7.32
C ASN A 39 19.68 -8.02 -7.55
N TRP A 40 19.45 -7.15 -6.58
CA TRP A 40 19.80 -5.73 -6.67
C TRP A 40 21.24 -5.49 -6.23
N ALA A 41 22.19 -6.12 -6.93
CA ALA A 41 23.60 -6.12 -6.56
C ALA A 41 24.19 -4.70 -6.45
N LYS A 42 23.84 -3.77 -7.35
CA LYS A 42 24.38 -2.40 -7.36
C LYS A 42 23.66 -1.45 -6.39
N ARG A 43 22.34 -1.57 -6.25
CA ARG A 43 21.54 -0.65 -5.43
C ARG A 43 21.54 -1.02 -3.95
N LEU A 44 21.39 -2.31 -3.64
CA LEU A 44 21.23 -2.80 -2.27
C LEU A 44 22.20 -3.92 -1.86
N GLY A 45 23.00 -4.44 -2.79
CA GLY A 45 23.91 -5.56 -2.51
C GLY A 45 23.22 -6.85 -2.06
N ARG A 46 21.90 -6.99 -2.29
CA ARG A 46 21.09 -8.12 -1.80
C ARG A 46 20.03 -8.59 -2.79
N LYS A 47 19.55 -9.81 -2.58
CA LYS A 47 18.31 -10.28 -3.20
C LYS A 47 17.12 -9.56 -2.59
N VAL A 48 16.16 -9.20 -3.43
CA VAL A 48 14.91 -8.57 -3.03
C VAL A 48 13.73 -9.30 -3.67
N VAL A 49 12.59 -9.24 -3.01
CA VAL A 49 11.31 -9.62 -3.59
C VAL A 49 10.52 -8.35 -3.89
N THR A 50 10.01 -8.23 -5.10
CA THR A 50 9.09 -7.18 -5.51
C THR A 50 7.72 -7.81 -5.64
N ILE A 51 6.74 -7.20 -4.97
CA ILE A 51 5.36 -7.66 -4.93
C ILE A 51 4.51 -6.51 -5.42
N ALA A 52 3.71 -6.77 -6.45
CA ALA A 52 2.72 -5.85 -6.95
C ALA A 52 1.34 -6.44 -6.65
N VAL A 53 0.51 -5.64 -6.00
CA VAL A 53 -0.91 -5.96 -5.77
C VAL A 53 -1.70 -4.82 -6.40
N MET A 54 -2.67 -5.17 -7.23
CA MET A 54 -3.52 -4.21 -7.90
C MET A 54 -4.95 -4.72 -8.01
N ASP A 55 -5.89 -3.80 -8.10
CA ASP A 55 -7.30 -4.06 -8.38
C ASP A 55 -7.83 -3.00 -9.35
N LEU A 56 -9.04 -3.25 -9.85
CA LEU A 56 -9.78 -2.34 -10.74
C LEU A 56 -10.94 -1.66 -10.00
N GLY A 57 -10.79 -1.43 -8.71
CA GLY A 57 -11.86 -1.03 -7.82
C GLY A 57 -12.17 0.46 -7.81
N VAL A 58 -12.84 0.87 -6.74
CA VAL A 58 -13.27 2.27 -6.49
C VAL A 58 -12.14 3.18 -5.99
N GLY A 59 -10.95 2.63 -5.75
CA GLY A 59 -9.80 3.36 -5.22
C GLY A 59 -9.96 3.87 -3.78
N PHE A 60 -8.90 4.54 -3.29
CA PHE A 60 -8.90 5.12 -1.94
C PHE A 60 -9.84 6.31 -1.82
N TYR A 61 -9.90 7.17 -2.85
CA TYR A 61 -10.81 8.30 -2.89
C TYR A 61 -12.26 7.83 -2.77
N GLY A 62 -12.71 6.91 -3.64
CA GLY A 62 -14.08 6.39 -3.63
C GLY A 62 -14.40 5.64 -2.33
N SER A 63 -13.47 4.82 -1.84
CA SER A 63 -13.65 4.04 -0.61
C SER A 63 -13.89 4.91 0.63
N LEU A 64 -13.23 6.05 0.72
CA LEU A 64 -13.27 6.91 1.91
C LEU A 64 -14.22 8.11 1.76
N ALA A 65 -14.71 8.40 0.56
CA ALA A 65 -15.48 9.61 0.29
C ALA A 65 -16.76 9.69 1.14
N SER A 66 -17.51 8.58 1.28
CA SER A 66 -18.78 8.56 2.00
C SER A 66 -18.67 8.91 3.48
N GLU A 67 -17.55 8.53 4.12
CA GLU A 67 -17.34 8.75 5.55
C GLU A 67 -16.50 9.99 5.86
N HIS A 68 -15.52 10.31 5.01
CA HIS A 68 -14.48 11.28 5.33
C HIS A 68 -14.51 12.54 4.46
N ALA A 69 -15.06 12.52 3.25
CA ALA A 69 -15.00 13.68 2.34
C ALA A 69 -15.60 14.95 2.96
N ALA A 70 -16.69 14.83 3.73
CA ALA A 70 -17.31 15.97 4.41
C ALA A 70 -16.38 16.69 5.40
N ARG A 71 -15.43 15.96 6.02
CA ARG A 71 -14.42 16.54 6.94
C ARG A 71 -13.35 17.33 6.18
N TYR A 72 -12.97 16.86 5.00
CA TYR A 72 -11.93 17.49 4.17
C TYR A 72 -12.48 18.61 3.27
N GLY A 73 -13.77 18.58 2.96
CA GLY A 73 -14.45 19.59 2.14
C GLY A 73 -13.78 19.75 0.77
N ALA A 74 -13.48 20.99 0.39
CA ALA A 74 -12.84 21.32 -0.88
C ALA A 74 -11.42 20.76 -1.04
N ARG A 75 -10.80 20.22 0.02
CA ARG A 75 -9.46 19.62 -0.02
C ARG A 75 -9.49 18.11 -0.28
N TRP A 76 -10.67 17.51 -0.44
CA TRP A 76 -10.78 16.08 -0.74
C TRP A 76 -10.32 15.80 -2.16
N SER A 77 -9.20 15.09 -2.27
CA SER A 77 -8.51 14.67 -3.49
C SER A 77 -7.94 13.26 -3.34
N ASP A 78 -7.49 12.65 -4.43
CA ASP A 78 -6.79 11.36 -4.42
C ASP A 78 -5.61 11.34 -3.44
N ALA A 79 -4.81 12.41 -3.43
CA ALA A 79 -3.68 12.56 -2.54
C ALA A 79 -4.11 12.59 -1.07
N SER A 80 -5.13 13.40 -0.74
CA SER A 80 -5.64 13.48 0.63
C SER A 80 -6.27 12.16 1.11
N ALA A 81 -6.87 11.39 0.20
CA ALA A 81 -7.43 10.08 0.51
C ALA A 81 -6.33 9.04 0.75
N LEU A 82 -5.26 9.09 -0.05
CA LEU A 82 -4.06 8.27 0.17
C LEU A 82 -3.40 8.62 1.50
N GLU A 83 -3.22 9.89 1.83
CA GLU A 83 -2.65 10.30 3.13
C GLU A 83 -3.55 9.87 4.30
N ALA A 84 -4.87 10.07 4.20
CA ALA A 84 -5.85 9.62 5.17
C ALA A 84 -5.72 8.12 5.50
N ALA A 85 -5.63 7.26 4.49
CA ALA A 85 -5.47 5.83 4.73
C ALA A 85 -4.03 5.47 5.15
N PHE A 86 -3.04 5.96 4.41
CA PHE A 86 -1.65 5.52 4.53
C PHE A 86 -0.98 6.09 5.78
N ILE A 87 -1.24 7.34 6.16
CA ILE A 87 -0.63 8.00 7.32
C ILE A 87 -1.54 7.87 8.55
N HIS A 88 -2.84 8.12 8.39
CA HIS A 88 -3.77 8.19 9.52
C HIS A 88 -4.55 6.89 9.78
N GLY A 89 -4.42 5.89 8.91
CA GLY A 89 -5.08 4.58 9.08
C GLY A 89 -6.60 4.64 8.95
N LEU A 90 -7.14 5.65 8.26
CA LEU A 90 -8.58 5.77 8.05
C LEU A 90 -9.10 4.65 7.13
N THR A 91 -10.26 4.11 7.49
CA THR A 91 -10.97 3.05 6.77
C THR A 91 -12.42 3.45 6.53
N ARG A 92 -13.08 2.73 5.61
CA ARG A 92 -14.51 2.87 5.28
C ARG A 92 -15.48 2.18 6.25
N PHE A 93 -14.95 1.50 7.26
CA PHE A 93 -15.73 0.72 8.23
C PHE A 93 -15.19 1.01 9.63
N HIS A 94 -16.08 1.37 10.54
CA HIS A 94 -15.75 1.73 11.92
C HIS A 94 -15.82 0.52 12.87
N ASP A 95 -15.15 -0.59 12.54
CA ASP A 95 -15.05 -1.76 13.42
C ASP A 95 -13.78 -1.67 14.30
N PRO A 96 -13.87 -1.89 15.63
CA PRO A 96 -12.70 -1.95 16.50
C PRO A 96 -11.71 -3.02 16.03
N GLY A 97 -10.54 -2.61 15.53
CA GLY A 97 -9.49 -3.50 15.03
C GLY A 97 -9.23 -3.44 13.51
N ARG A 98 -10.12 -2.83 12.72
CA ARG A 98 -9.86 -2.54 11.30
C ARG A 98 -8.97 -1.31 11.11
N GLY A 99 -8.33 -1.19 9.95
CA GLY A 99 -7.41 -0.09 9.61
C GLY A 99 -5.97 -0.27 10.08
N GLN A 100 -5.68 -1.33 10.83
CA GLN A 100 -4.32 -1.63 11.26
C GLN A 100 -3.48 -2.34 10.20
N GLY A 101 -4.10 -3.04 9.24
CA GLY A 101 -3.40 -3.85 8.24
C GLY A 101 -2.32 -3.03 7.52
N LEU A 102 -2.70 -1.90 6.92
CA LEU A 102 -1.77 -1.03 6.19
C LEU A 102 -0.67 -0.45 7.10
N GLN A 103 -0.99 -0.02 8.32
CA GLN A 103 0.00 0.48 9.27
C GLN A 103 1.00 -0.61 9.71
N GLN A 104 0.51 -1.83 9.93
CA GLN A 104 1.36 -2.97 10.26
C GLN A 104 2.25 -3.36 9.08
N ILE A 105 1.72 -3.38 7.85
CA ILE A 105 2.48 -3.63 6.63
C ILE A 105 3.62 -2.59 6.51
N ARG A 106 3.32 -1.29 6.62
CA ARG A 106 4.32 -0.20 6.59
C ARG A 106 5.44 -0.43 7.60
N LYS A 107 5.08 -0.69 8.87
CA LYS A 107 6.03 -0.94 9.96
C LYS A 107 6.95 -2.13 9.68
N GLN A 108 6.41 -3.22 9.12
CA GLN A 108 7.19 -4.42 8.84
C GLN A 108 8.11 -4.22 7.62
N VAL A 109 7.62 -3.60 6.55
CA VAL A 109 8.44 -3.25 5.38
C VAL A 109 9.61 -2.32 5.78
N GLY A 110 9.35 -1.32 6.64
CA GLY A 110 10.39 -0.45 7.17
C GLY A 110 11.46 -1.21 7.98
N ARG A 111 11.07 -2.16 8.82
CA ARG A 111 12.01 -3.03 9.57
C ARG A 111 12.90 -3.88 8.66
N TRP A 112 12.45 -4.21 7.46
CA TRP A 112 13.24 -4.91 6.45
C TRP A 112 14.11 -3.98 5.59
N ASN A 113 14.13 -2.68 5.91
CA ASN A 113 14.72 -1.64 5.07
C ASN A 113 14.16 -1.71 3.63
N GLY A 114 12.87 -2.00 3.50
CA GLY A 114 12.13 -2.10 2.25
C GLY A 114 11.42 -0.80 1.89
N LYS A 115 10.81 -0.77 0.70
CA LYS A 115 9.97 0.32 0.21
C LYS A 115 8.55 -0.18 0.05
N ILE A 116 7.59 0.61 0.52
CA ILE A 116 6.16 0.43 0.22
C ILE A 116 5.68 1.67 -0.54
N SER A 117 4.89 1.44 -1.58
CA SER A 117 4.35 2.49 -2.43
C SER A 117 2.94 2.11 -2.87
N ILE A 118 2.02 3.05 -2.81
CA ILE A 118 0.63 2.88 -3.22
C ILE A 118 0.29 3.97 -4.23
N ARG A 119 -0.34 3.59 -5.34
CA ARG A 119 -0.88 4.52 -6.33
C ARG A 119 -2.38 4.30 -6.45
N SER A 120 -3.15 5.37 -6.46
CA SER A 120 -4.60 5.36 -6.65
C SER A 120 -5.03 6.69 -7.25
N GLY A 121 -5.88 6.63 -8.27
CA GLY A 121 -6.35 7.79 -9.02
C GLY A 121 -5.18 8.51 -9.67
N THR A 122 -5.05 9.79 -9.36
CA THR A 122 -4.01 10.71 -9.86
C THR A 122 -2.84 10.90 -8.89
N ALA A 123 -2.75 10.11 -7.82
CA ALA A 123 -1.73 10.29 -6.78
C ALA A 123 -1.00 8.99 -6.42
N ARG A 124 0.20 9.14 -5.86
CA ARG A 124 1.03 8.04 -5.34
C ARG A 124 1.72 8.46 -4.03
N ILE A 125 1.60 7.62 -3.00
CA ILE A 125 2.24 7.81 -1.70
C ILE A 125 3.19 6.65 -1.36
N ALA A 126 4.24 6.91 -0.61
CA ALA A 126 5.19 5.88 -0.20
C ALA A 126 5.97 6.21 1.08
N ASP A 127 6.37 5.15 1.78
CA ASP A 127 7.48 5.22 2.72
C ASP A 127 8.77 4.97 1.95
N VAL A 128 9.56 6.04 1.79
CA VAL A 128 10.78 6.04 0.99
C VAL A 128 11.98 5.76 1.90
N PRO A 129 12.67 4.61 1.74
CA PRO A 129 13.87 4.33 2.50
C PRO A 129 15.07 5.13 1.97
N ALA A 130 16.13 5.27 2.78
CA ALA A 130 17.30 6.09 2.46
C ALA A 130 18.08 5.70 1.19
N TRP A 131 17.76 4.57 0.56
CA TRP A 131 18.40 4.08 -0.66
C TRP A 131 17.61 4.40 -1.94
N ASP A 132 16.44 5.02 -1.83
CA ASP A 132 15.57 5.41 -2.94
C ASP A 132 15.34 6.92 -2.90
N ASP A 133 15.38 7.58 -4.06
CA ASP A 133 15.28 9.04 -4.17
C ASP A 133 13.89 9.50 -4.65
N ALA A 134 12.95 8.55 -4.83
CA ALA A 134 11.59 8.93 -5.23
C ALA A 134 10.93 9.81 -4.17
N PRO A 135 10.13 10.82 -4.55
CA PRO A 135 9.39 11.62 -3.58
C PRO A 135 8.40 10.76 -2.78
N PRO A 136 8.08 11.12 -1.53
CA PRO A 136 7.13 10.38 -0.69
C PRO A 136 5.68 10.54 -1.15
N LEU A 137 5.34 11.65 -1.79
CA LEU A 137 4.04 11.93 -2.38
C LEU A 137 4.24 12.51 -3.78
N GLU A 138 3.47 12.01 -4.74
CA GLU A 138 3.35 12.51 -6.10
C GLU A 138 1.87 12.75 -6.40
N GLU A 139 1.56 13.92 -6.95
CA GLU A 139 0.23 14.36 -7.37
C GLU A 139 0.24 14.64 -8.88
N ASP A 140 -0.93 14.94 -9.46
CA ASP A 140 -1.09 15.25 -10.89
C ASP A 140 -0.56 14.16 -11.83
N LEU A 141 -0.53 12.90 -11.38
CA LEU A 141 -0.18 11.76 -12.21
C LEU A 141 -1.33 11.44 -13.18
N PRO A 142 -1.04 10.80 -14.33
CA PRO A 142 -2.09 10.25 -15.18
C PRO A 142 -3.03 9.35 -14.37
N SER A 143 -4.34 9.45 -14.62
CA SER A 143 -5.34 8.59 -13.97
C SER A 143 -4.95 7.12 -14.12
N PHE A 144 -4.92 6.40 -13.00
CA PHE A 144 -4.59 5.00 -12.93
C PHE A 144 -5.88 4.15 -12.95
N PRO A 145 -6.04 3.20 -13.90
CA PRO A 145 -7.24 2.37 -13.97
C PRO A 145 -7.46 1.60 -12.66
N GLY A 146 -8.69 1.59 -12.16
CA GLY A 146 -9.02 1.02 -10.85
C GLY A 146 -9.06 2.02 -9.70
N ALA A 147 -9.15 3.31 -10.05
CA ALA A 147 -9.47 4.44 -9.19
C ALA A 147 -9.79 5.67 -10.06
#